data_AF-F3FDT2-F1
#
_entry.id   AF-F3FDT2-F1
#
_cell.length_a   1.000
_cell.length_b   1.000
_cell.length_c   1.000
_cell.angle_alpha   90.00
_cell.angle_beta   90.00
_cell.angle_gamma   90.00
#
_symmetry.space_group_name_H-M   'P 1'
#
loop_
_entity.id
_entity.type
_entity.pdbx_description
1 polymer ?
#
loop_
_entity_poly.entity_id
_entity_poly.type
_entity_poly.pdbx_seq_one_letter_code
_entity_poly.pdbx_strand_id
1 'polypeptide(L)'
;IAIDRYPDRLRLAREHGKAITLNYEETNVHEALLELTGGRGPDRCIDCVGMEAHGTEMDYAYDKAKQMLRLQSERGTVLRQAIRACRKGGTVSVVGVYGGLLDKFPMGAIVNKALTLKSGQQPGQRYANTLFAHIQKGELDPSYLLTHPMSLEDAPEGYAMFKEKSEHCLRAVFKP
;
A
#
# COMPACT_ATOMS: atom_id res chain seq x y z
N ILE A 1 -11.18 3.58 1.66
CA ILE A 1 -11.23 2.16 1.27
C ILE A 1 -9.82 1.61 1.39
N ALA A 2 -9.61 0.57 2.18
CA ALA A 2 -8.32 -0.11 2.35
C ALA A 2 -8.38 -1.47 1.65
N ILE A 3 -7.34 -1.82 0.91
CA ILE A 3 -7.28 -3.04 0.08
C ILE A 3 -6.00 -3.79 0.46
N ASP A 4 -6.14 -5.01 0.94
CA ASP A 4 -5.05 -5.91 1.32
C ASP A 4 -5.58 -7.35 1.28
N ARG A 5 -4.74 -8.37 1.41
CA ARG A 5 -5.13 -9.78 1.54
C ARG A 5 -5.09 -10.28 2.98
N TYR A 6 -4.34 -9.61 3.85
CA TYR A 6 -4.12 -10.08 5.23
C TYR A 6 -5.29 -9.67 6.14
N PRO A 7 -6.05 -10.64 6.71
CA PRO A 7 -7.22 -10.34 7.52
C PRO A 7 -6.95 -9.40 8.70
N ASP A 8 -5.80 -9.52 9.37
CA ASP A 8 -5.45 -8.67 10.51
C ASP A 8 -5.18 -7.22 10.10
N ARG A 9 -4.55 -7.00 8.94
CA ARG A 9 -4.34 -5.66 8.40
C ARG A 9 -5.67 -5.01 8.06
N LEU A 10 -6.57 -5.77 7.44
CA LEU A 10 -7.93 -5.30 7.14
C LEU A 10 -8.70 -5.01 8.43
N ARG A 11 -8.61 -5.89 9.44
CA ARG A 11 -9.23 -5.67 10.76
C ARG A 11 -8.75 -4.37 11.39
N LEU A 12 -7.44 -4.13 11.46
CA LEU A 12 -6.88 -2.89 11.99
C LEU A 12 -7.30 -1.66 11.18
N ALA A 13 -7.33 -1.76 9.84
CA ALA A 13 -7.80 -0.68 8.98
C ALA A 13 -9.28 -0.33 9.24
N ARG A 14 -10.12 -1.33 9.56
CA ARG A 14 -11.52 -1.12 9.93
C ARG A 14 -11.66 -0.53 11.34
N GLU A 15 -10.96 -1.10 12.32
CA GLU A 15 -11.08 -0.74 13.73
C GLU A 15 -10.49 0.65 14.02
N HIS A 16 -9.27 0.91 13.54
CA HIS A 16 -8.54 2.15 13.81
C HIS A 16 -8.66 3.17 12.68
N GLY A 17 -8.58 2.72 11.42
CA GLY A 17 -8.67 3.60 10.25
C GLY A 17 -10.10 3.92 9.81
N LYS A 18 -11.11 3.28 10.41
CA LYS A 18 -12.54 3.37 10.04
C LYS A 18 -12.77 3.16 8.54
N ALA A 19 -11.92 2.35 7.91
CA ALA A 19 -11.96 2.11 6.49
C ALA A 19 -12.98 1.03 6.12
N ILE A 20 -13.66 1.21 4.98
CA ILE A 20 -14.22 0.09 4.22
C ILE A 20 -13.05 -0.73 3.70
N THR A 21 -13.05 -2.03 3.96
CA THR A 21 -11.95 -2.95 3.66
C THR A 21 -12.35 -3.90 2.53
N LEU A 22 -11.46 -4.14 1.58
CA LEU A 22 -11.65 -5.14 0.52
C LEU A 22 -10.50 -6.15 0.55
N ASN A 23 -10.83 -7.44 0.59
CA ASN A 23 -9.87 -8.51 0.34
C ASN A 23 -9.81 -8.81 -1.15
N TYR A 24 -8.69 -8.51 -1.82
CA TYR A 24 -8.55 -8.71 -3.26
C TYR A 24 -8.48 -10.18 -3.69
N GLU A 25 -8.33 -11.12 -2.75
CA GLU A 25 -8.45 -12.57 -3.01
C GLU A 25 -9.93 -13.03 -3.06
N GLU A 26 -10.85 -12.24 -2.49
CA GLU A 26 -12.28 -12.59 -2.34
C GLU A 26 -13.22 -11.76 -3.22
N THR A 27 -12.76 -10.62 -3.73
CA THR A 27 -13.61 -9.70 -4.51
C THR A 27 -12.89 -9.06 -5.69
N ASN A 28 -13.65 -8.73 -6.73
CA ASN A 28 -13.17 -7.89 -7.80
C ASN A 28 -13.06 -6.43 -7.32
N VAL A 29 -11.83 -6.02 -6.97
CA VAL A 29 -11.53 -4.69 -6.46
C VAL A 29 -12.02 -3.58 -7.40
N HIS A 30 -11.95 -3.76 -8.71
CA HIS A 30 -12.35 -2.70 -9.65
C HIS A 30 -13.85 -2.46 -9.60
N GLU A 31 -14.64 -3.53 -9.65
CA GLU A 31 -16.10 -3.47 -9.56
C GLU A 31 -16.55 -2.93 -8.21
N ALA A 32 -15.99 -3.43 -7.11
CA ALA A 32 -16.26 -2.93 -5.76
C ALA A 32 -15.94 -1.44 -5.62
N LEU A 33 -14.83 -0.96 -6.19
CA LEU A 33 -14.50 0.47 -6.17
C LEU A 33 -15.51 1.30 -6.97
N LEU A 34 -15.98 0.81 -8.12
CA LEU A 34 -17.00 1.51 -8.90
C LEU A 34 -18.31 1.57 -8.12
N GLU A 35 -18.78 0.45 -7.55
CA GLU A 35 -20.01 0.39 -6.77
C GLU A 35 -19.96 1.36 -5.57
N LEU A 36 -18.89 1.29 -4.77
CA LEU A 36 -18.70 2.11 -3.58
C LEU A 36 -18.52 3.61 -3.88
N THR A 37 -18.28 3.98 -5.14
CA THR A 37 -18.04 5.37 -5.57
C THR A 37 -19.06 5.87 -6.60
N GLY A 38 -20.21 5.19 -6.74
CA GLY A 38 -21.27 5.59 -7.66
C GLY A 38 -20.86 5.57 -9.14
N GLY A 39 -20.02 4.61 -9.52
CA GLY A 39 -19.54 4.38 -10.89
C GLY A 39 -18.42 5.31 -11.35
N ARG A 40 -17.90 6.19 -10.49
CA ARG A 40 -16.92 7.23 -10.88
C ARG A 40 -15.47 6.83 -10.62
N GLY A 41 -15.25 5.98 -9.63
CA GLY A 41 -13.93 5.70 -9.06
C GLY A 41 -13.54 6.68 -7.92
N PRO A 42 -12.53 6.36 -7.10
CA PRO A 42 -12.12 7.21 -5.98
C PRO A 42 -11.53 8.55 -6.44
N ASP A 43 -11.77 9.63 -5.69
CA ASP A 43 -11.13 10.94 -5.90
C ASP A 43 -9.59 10.89 -5.80
N ARG A 44 -9.10 10.07 -4.88
CA ARG A 44 -7.70 9.92 -4.55
C ARG A 44 -7.38 8.44 -4.34
N CYS A 45 -6.35 7.98 -5.01
CA CYS A 45 -5.77 6.66 -4.79
C CYS A 45 -4.37 6.80 -4.20
N ILE A 46 -4.00 5.94 -3.26
CA ILE A 46 -2.68 5.92 -2.66
C ILE A 46 -2.09 4.53 -2.86
N ASP A 47 -0.94 4.45 -3.52
CA ASP A 47 -0.15 3.23 -3.61
C ASP A 47 0.82 3.17 -2.43
N CYS A 48 0.56 2.23 -1.53
CA CYS A 48 1.35 1.94 -0.34
C CYS A 48 2.07 0.58 -0.43
N VAL A 49 2.19 -0.01 -1.64
CA VAL A 49 2.72 -1.37 -1.83
C VAL A 49 4.08 -1.35 -2.49
N GLY A 50 4.23 -0.70 -3.64
CA GLY A 50 5.51 -0.68 -4.37
C GLY A 50 5.92 -2.06 -4.91
N MET A 51 7.22 -2.37 -4.85
CA MET A 51 7.83 -3.61 -5.37
C MET A 51 7.21 -4.93 -4.87
N GLU A 52 6.49 -4.93 -3.75
CA GLU A 52 5.92 -6.13 -3.13
C GLU A 52 4.53 -6.51 -3.66
N ALA A 53 4.05 -5.93 -4.76
CA ALA A 53 2.73 -6.25 -5.29
C ALA A 53 2.59 -7.75 -5.61
N HIS A 54 1.51 -8.38 -5.14
CA HIS A 54 1.10 -9.74 -5.54
C HIS A 54 -0.13 -9.62 -6.45
N GLY A 55 -0.04 -10.14 -7.68
CA GLY A 55 -1.13 -10.13 -8.66
C GLY A 55 -1.90 -11.46 -8.71
N THR A 56 -3.01 -11.50 -9.45
CA THR A 56 -3.80 -12.72 -9.70
C THR A 56 -3.05 -13.74 -10.56
N GLU A 57 -3.51 -15.00 -10.59
CA GLU A 57 -2.76 -16.18 -11.06
C GLU A 57 -2.08 -16.05 -12.44
N MET A 58 -2.73 -15.38 -13.40
CA MET A 58 -2.18 -15.21 -14.76
C MET A 58 -1.08 -14.14 -14.84
N ASP A 59 -1.22 -13.02 -14.13
CA ASP A 59 -0.20 -11.97 -14.06
C ASP A 59 0.98 -12.43 -13.19
N TYR A 60 0.71 -13.22 -12.14
CA TYR A 60 1.72 -13.78 -11.25
C TYR A 60 2.67 -14.76 -11.95
N ALA A 61 2.15 -15.65 -12.79
CA ALA A 61 2.97 -16.60 -13.55
C ALA A 61 3.86 -15.89 -14.59
N TYR A 62 3.33 -14.86 -15.25
CA TYR A 62 4.07 -14.04 -16.22
C TYR A 62 5.19 -13.23 -15.58
N ASP A 63 4.90 -12.57 -14.45
CA ASP A 63 5.89 -11.77 -13.70
C ASP A 63 7.00 -12.67 -13.13
N LYS A 64 6.66 -13.88 -12.65
CA LYS A 64 7.64 -14.86 -12.13
C LYS A 64 8.58 -15.41 -13.23
N ALA A 65 8.05 -15.68 -14.42
CA ALA A 65 8.84 -16.13 -15.57
C ALA A 65 9.84 -15.05 -16.04
N LYS A 66 9.44 -13.78 -16.06
CA LYS A 66 10.33 -12.67 -16.40
C LYS A 66 11.36 -12.35 -15.33
N GLN A 67 11.03 -12.58 -14.05
CA GLN A 67 11.97 -12.46 -12.95
C GLN A 67 13.11 -13.49 -13.06
N MET A 68 12.78 -14.73 -13.45
CA MET A 68 13.77 -15.77 -13.77
C MET A 68 14.67 -15.40 -14.95
N LEU A 69 14.14 -14.65 -15.93
CA LEU A 69 14.88 -14.19 -17.13
C LEU A 69 15.55 -12.82 -16.96
N ARG A 70 15.50 -12.20 -15.77
CA ARG A 70 15.99 -10.82 -15.50
C ARG A 70 15.41 -9.73 -16.43
N LEU A 71 14.21 -9.95 -16.96
CA LEU A 71 13.56 -9.04 -17.92
C LEU A 71 12.62 -8.02 -17.28
N GLN A 72 12.35 -8.08 -15.97
CA GLN A 72 11.58 -7.07 -15.23
C GLN A 72 12.10 -6.91 -13.78
N SER A 73 12.32 -5.66 -13.37
CA SER A 73 12.77 -5.31 -12.01
C SER A 73 11.64 -4.96 -11.03
N GLU A 74 10.44 -4.59 -11.49
CA GLU A 74 9.45 -3.91 -10.64
C GLU A 74 8.01 -4.44 -10.84
N ARG A 75 7.29 -4.72 -9.73
CA ARG A 75 5.89 -5.15 -9.76
C ARG A 75 4.92 -3.96 -9.73
N GLY A 76 4.61 -3.41 -10.90
CA GLY A 76 3.76 -2.22 -11.06
C GLY A 76 2.24 -2.43 -10.97
N THR A 77 1.76 -3.60 -10.53
CA THR A 77 0.34 -3.96 -10.65
C THR A 77 -0.57 -3.04 -9.85
N VAL A 78 -0.21 -2.75 -8.60
CA VAL A 78 -0.99 -1.86 -7.73
C VAL A 78 -1.03 -0.44 -8.30
N LEU A 79 0.10 0.11 -8.73
CA LEU A 79 0.14 1.44 -9.35
C LEU A 79 -0.74 1.51 -10.61
N ARG A 80 -0.68 0.51 -11.49
CA ARG A 80 -1.53 0.43 -12.68
C ARG A 80 -3.01 0.36 -12.31
N GLN A 81 -3.37 -0.43 -11.31
CA GLN A 81 -4.74 -0.52 -10.80
C GLN A 81 -5.20 0.81 -10.20
N ALA A 82 -4.37 1.47 -9.39
CA ALA A 82 -4.67 2.78 -8.79
C ALA A 82 -4.93 3.86 -9.86
N ILE A 83 -4.10 3.91 -10.91
CA ILE A 83 -4.29 4.82 -12.06
C ILE A 83 -5.60 4.53 -12.80
N ARG A 84 -5.94 3.25 -13.00
CA ARG A 84 -7.18 2.84 -13.69
C ARG A 84 -8.42 3.07 -12.84
N ALA A 85 -8.32 2.91 -11.52
CA ALA A 85 -9.45 3.08 -10.60
C ALA A 85 -9.75 4.55 -10.28
N CYS A 86 -8.73 5.41 -10.15
CA CYS A 86 -8.91 6.81 -9.76
C CYS A 86 -9.84 7.56 -10.73
N ARG A 87 -10.78 8.38 -10.28
CA ARG A 87 -11.70 9.07 -11.20
C ARG A 87 -10.98 10.05 -12.13
N LYS A 88 -11.66 10.48 -13.19
CA LYS A 88 -11.19 11.61 -14.02
C LYS A 88 -10.97 12.87 -13.15
N GLY A 89 -9.87 13.57 -13.37
CA GLY A 89 -9.43 14.74 -12.57
C GLY A 89 -8.98 14.38 -11.15
N GLY A 90 -8.73 13.11 -10.85
CA GLY A 90 -8.32 12.64 -9.54
C GLY A 90 -6.81 12.70 -9.30
N THR A 91 -6.39 12.28 -8.11
CA THR A 91 -4.96 12.21 -7.73
C THR A 91 -4.54 10.78 -7.43
N VAL A 92 -3.37 10.38 -7.89
CA VAL A 92 -2.71 9.14 -7.46
C VAL A 92 -1.41 9.51 -6.75
N SER A 93 -1.33 9.16 -5.46
CA SER A 93 -0.14 9.35 -4.63
C SER A 93 0.63 8.04 -4.54
N VAL A 94 1.94 8.07 -4.81
CA VAL A 94 2.80 6.90 -4.80
C VAL A 94 3.80 7.04 -3.65
N VAL A 95 3.61 6.23 -2.60
CA VAL A 95 4.49 6.16 -1.42
C VAL A 95 5.22 4.81 -1.38
N GLY A 96 4.67 3.79 -2.05
CA GLY A 96 5.35 2.51 -2.29
C GLY A 96 6.71 2.70 -2.96
N VAL A 97 7.68 1.86 -2.57
CA VAL A 97 9.05 1.94 -3.07
C VAL A 97 9.16 1.30 -4.46
N TYR A 98 9.72 2.04 -5.41
CA TYR A 98 10.09 1.60 -6.75
C TYR A 98 11.56 1.93 -6.99
N GLY A 99 12.39 0.91 -7.28
CA GLY A 99 13.86 1.05 -7.37
C GLY A 99 14.41 1.19 -8.78
N GLY A 100 13.66 0.70 -9.78
CA GLY A 100 14.08 0.66 -11.18
C GLY A 100 13.03 1.16 -12.17
N LEU A 101 13.20 0.77 -13.44
CA LEU A 101 12.28 1.15 -14.51
C LEU A 101 11.00 0.32 -14.45
N LEU A 102 9.86 1.00 -14.57
CA LEU A 102 8.54 0.38 -14.56
C LEU A 102 8.02 0.16 -15.99
N ASP A 103 7.70 -1.09 -16.32
CA ASP A 103 7.10 -1.46 -17.60
C ASP A 103 5.56 -1.28 -17.60
N LYS A 104 4.97 -1.13 -18.80
CA LYS A 104 3.53 -0.95 -19.04
C LYS A 104 2.92 0.20 -18.25
N PHE A 105 3.68 1.29 -18.09
CA PHE A 105 3.20 2.47 -17.39
C PHE A 105 2.04 3.12 -18.17
N PRO A 106 0.84 3.28 -17.58
CA PRO A 106 -0.39 3.57 -18.32
C PRO A 106 -0.54 5.08 -18.62
N MET A 107 0.42 5.66 -19.34
CA MET A 107 0.45 7.10 -19.64
C MET A 107 -0.81 7.57 -20.38
N GLY A 108 -1.35 6.76 -21.30
CA GLY A 108 -2.60 7.08 -21.97
C GLY A 108 -3.77 7.25 -21.00
N ALA A 109 -3.87 6.43 -19.95
CA ALA A 109 -4.91 6.57 -18.93
C ALA A 109 -4.70 7.83 -18.09
N ILE A 110 -3.45 8.16 -17.76
CA ILE A 110 -3.10 9.37 -16.99
C ILE A 110 -3.57 10.63 -17.72
N VAL A 111 -3.24 10.74 -19.01
CA VAL A 111 -3.62 11.90 -19.84
C VAL A 111 -5.13 11.96 -20.05
N ASN A 112 -5.77 10.88 -20.52
CA ASN A 112 -7.20 10.88 -20.83
C ASN A 112 -8.10 11.09 -19.61
N LYS A 113 -7.60 10.77 -18.42
CA LYS A 113 -8.32 10.98 -17.16
C LYS A 113 -7.86 12.25 -16.45
N ALA A 114 -6.97 13.05 -17.04
CA ALA A 114 -6.42 14.27 -16.43
C ALA A 114 -5.95 14.06 -14.98
N LEU A 115 -5.20 12.98 -14.74
CA LEU A 115 -4.77 12.60 -13.40
C LEU A 115 -3.57 13.43 -12.94
N THR A 116 -3.58 13.80 -11.66
CA THR A 116 -2.38 14.28 -10.97
C THR A 116 -1.63 13.09 -10.37
N LEU A 117 -0.36 12.92 -10.73
CA LEU A 117 0.53 11.97 -10.07
C LEU A 117 1.45 12.71 -9.10
N LYS A 118 1.57 12.18 -7.87
CA LYS A 118 2.50 12.68 -6.87
C LYS A 118 3.26 11.52 -6.26
N SER A 119 4.57 11.65 -6.11
CA SER A 119 5.41 10.61 -5.49
C SER A 119 6.48 11.23 -4.60
N GLY A 120 7.15 10.38 -3.82
CA GLY A 120 8.37 10.75 -3.12
C GLY A 120 8.64 9.87 -1.91
N GLN A 121 9.91 9.83 -1.52
CA GLN A 121 10.29 9.38 -0.19
C GLN A 121 9.71 10.34 0.84
N GLN A 122 9.17 9.80 1.94
CA GLN A 122 8.50 10.60 2.96
C GLN A 122 9.51 11.55 3.64
N PRO A 123 9.32 12.89 3.57
CA PRO A 123 10.24 13.82 4.21
C PRO A 123 9.91 13.93 5.70
N GLY A 124 10.43 13.00 6.50
CA GLY A 124 10.22 12.86 7.94
C GLY A 124 10.24 14.18 8.70
N GLN A 125 11.35 14.91 8.59
CA GLN A 125 11.60 16.17 9.30
C GLN A 125 10.55 17.25 9.00
N ARG A 126 10.00 17.27 7.78
CA ARG A 126 8.98 18.27 7.39
C ARG A 126 7.66 18.06 8.13
N TYR A 127 7.29 16.80 8.39
CA TYR A 127 5.97 16.46 8.93
C TYR A 127 6.00 16.04 10.41
N ALA A 128 7.18 15.77 10.98
CA ALA A 128 7.33 15.30 12.35
C ALA A 128 6.57 16.17 13.37
N ASN A 129 6.79 17.49 13.34
CA ASN A 129 6.15 18.42 14.28
C ASN A 129 4.63 18.42 14.15
N THR A 130 4.10 18.33 12.93
CA THR A 130 2.66 18.27 12.68
C THR A 130 2.06 16.97 13.20
N LEU A 131 2.73 15.83 12.97
CA LEU A 131 2.29 14.53 13.47
C LEU A 131 2.28 14.50 15.00
N PHE A 132 3.32 15.01 15.65
CA PHE A 132 3.36 15.11 17.11
C PHE A 132 2.26 16.00 17.67
N ALA A 133 1.95 17.13 17.02
CA ALA A 133 0.85 18.00 17.43
C ALA A 133 -0.51 17.28 17.37
N HIS A 134 -0.76 16.47 16.34
CA HIS A 134 -1.99 15.66 16.26
C HIS A 134 -2.04 14.60 17.37
N ILE A 135 -0.92 13.94 17.67
CA ILE A 135 -0.82 12.95 18.75
C ILE A 135 -1.11 13.60 20.11
N GLN A 136 -0.50 14.75 20.40
CA GLN A 136 -0.69 15.47 21.67
C GLN A 136 -2.13 15.93 21.87
N LYS A 137 -2.85 16.24 20.78
CA LYS A 137 -4.28 16.60 20.82
C LYS A 137 -5.23 15.39 20.91
N GLY A 138 -4.70 14.16 20.84
CA GLY A 138 -5.51 12.94 20.77
C GLY A 138 -6.22 12.73 19.44
N GLU A 139 -5.84 13.48 18.39
CA GLU A 139 -6.42 13.38 17.04
C GLU A 139 -5.83 12.20 16.25
N LEU A 140 -4.66 11.69 16.67
CA LEU A 140 -3.96 10.56 16.07
C LEU A 140 -3.36 9.67 17.15
N ASP A 141 -3.74 8.39 17.17
CA ASP A 141 -3.10 7.38 18.01
C ASP A 141 -2.44 6.30 17.15
N PRO A 142 -1.10 6.32 16.97
CA PRO A 142 -0.37 5.31 16.22
C PRO A 142 0.05 4.10 17.07
N SER A 143 -0.33 4.04 18.35
CA SER A 143 0.16 3.01 19.29
C SER A 143 -0.22 1.59 18.86
N TYR A 144 -1.39 1.42 18.22
CA TYR A 144 -1.84 0.13 17.69
C TYR A 144 -0.94 -0.47 16.60
N LEU A 145 -0.05 0.34 15.99
CA LEU A 145 0.93 -0.14 15.03
C LEU A 145 2.11 -0.85 15.72
N LEU A 146 2.30 -0.66 17.02
CA LEU A 146 3.39 -1.23 17.83
C LEU A 146 3.07 -2.65 18.29
N THR A 147 3.07 -3.63 17.38
CA THR A 147 2.60 -4.99 17.72
C THR A 147 3.59 -5.78 18.57
N HIS A 148 4.90 -5.66 18.31
CA HIS A 148 5.92 -6.48 18.98
C HIS A 148 7.03 -5.58 19.56
N PRO A 149 6.90 -5.10 20.81
CA PRO A 149 8.00 -4.45 21.51
C PRO A 149 9.04 -5.50 21.93
N MET A 150 10.30 -5.27 21.57
CA MET A 150 11.39 -6.24 21.76
C MET A 150 12.68 -5.55 22.21
N SER A 151 13.64 -6.31 22.74
CA SER A 151 14.99 -5.82 23.01
C SER A 151 15.77 -5.65 21.71
N LEU A 152 16.93 -4.98 21.74
CA LEU A 152 17.78 -4.85 20.56
C LEU A 152 18.45 -6.18 20.21
N GLU A 153 18.70 -7.02 21.20
CA GLU A 153 19.27 -8.37 21.06
C GLU A 153 18.35 -9.29 20.25
N ASP A 154 17.04 -9.10 20.36
CA ASP A 154 16.02 -9.89 19.64
C ASP A 154 15.75 -9.37 18.22
N ALA A 155 16.51 -8.39 17.73
CA ALA A 155 16.32 -7.82 16.40
C ALA A 155 16.26 -8.88 15.28
N PRO A 156 17.15 -9.89 15.21
CA PRO A 156 17.07 -10.93 14.18
C PRO A 156 15.73 -11.66 14.15
N GLU A 157 15.15 -11.94 15.31
CA GLU A 157 13.83 -12.58 15.43
C GLU A 157 12.71 -11.65 14.96
N GLY A 158 12.73 -10.38 15.38
CA GLY A 158 11.75 -9.39 14.92
C GLY A 158 11.76 -9.19 13.40
N TYR A 159 12.94 -9.20 12.77
CA TYR A 159 13.07 -9.15 11.30
C TYR A 159 12.53 -10.42 10.63
N ALA A 160 12.79 -11.61 11.20
CA ALA A 160 12.27 -12.87 10.68
C ALA A 160 10.74 -12.91 10.75
N MET A 161 10.17 -12.54 11.91
CA MET A 161 8.73 -12.48 12.14
C MET A 161 8.03 -11.54 11.14
N PHE A 162 8.57 -10.34 10.92
CA PHE A 162 8.02 -9.39 9.95
C PHE A 162 8.09 -9.92 8.50
N LYS A 163 9.22 -10.54 8.12
CA LYS A 163 9.43 -11.10 6.78
C LYS A 163 8.51 -12.27 6.50
N GLU A 164 8.37 -13.18 7.46
CA GLU A 164 7.55 -14.39 7.37
C GLU A 164 6.06 -14.10 7.58
N LYS A 165 5.73 -12.90 8.08
CA LYS A 165 4.37 -12.44 8.39
C LYS A 165 3.69 -13.37 9.41
N SER A 166 4.49 -13.89 10.34
CA SER A 166 4.03 -14.71 11.45
C SER A 166 3.52 -13.84 12.59
N GLU A 167 2.76 -14.44 13.49
CA GLU A 167 2.29 -13.83 14.75
C GLU A 167 1.56 -12.50 14.56
N HIS A 168 0.94 -12.30 13.39
CA HIS A 168 0.23 -11.06 13.06
C HIS A 168 1.12 -9.81 13.19
N CYS A 169 2.44 -9.96 12.98
CA CYS A 169 3.39 -8.87 13.14
C CYS A 169 3.17 -7.77 12.10
N LEU A 170 2.81 -6.59 12.60
CA LEU A 170 2.70 -5.37 11.79
C LEU A 170 3.96 -4.51 11.92
N ARG A 171 4.50 -4.40 13.15
CA ARG A 171 5.76 -3.69 13.41
C ARG A 171 6.48 -4.29 14.61
N ALA A 172 7.69 -4.79 14.38
CA ALA A 172 8.67 -5.02 15.43
C ALA A 172 9.28 -3.67 15.85
N VAL A 173 9.35 -3.41 17.15
CA VAL A 173 9.79 -2.14 17.72
C VAL A 173 10.84 -2.41 18.78
N PHE A 174 12.08 -2.07 18.46
CA PHE A 174 13.21 -2.31 19.34
C PHE A 174 13.37 -1.16 20.32
N LYS A 175 13.33 -1.49 21.61
CA LYS A 175 13.61 -0.55 22.70
C LYS A 175 15.02 -0.85 23.21
N PRO A 176 15.99 0.05 22.98
CA PRO A 176 17.34 -0.10 23.51
C PRO A 176 17.37 0.07 25.03
#